data_AF-A0A2V5ZUU5-F1
#
_entry.id   AF-A0A2V5ZUU5-F1
#
_cell.length_a   1.000
_cell.length_b   1.000
_cell.length_c   1.000
_cell.angle_alpha   90.00
_cell.angle_beta   90.00
_cell.angle_gamma   90.00
#
_symmetry.space_group_name_H-M   'P 1'
#
loop_
_entity.id
_entity.type
_entity.pdbx_description
1 polymer ?
#
loop_
_entity_poly.entity_id
_entity_poly.type
_entity_poly.pdbx_seq_one_letter_code
_entity_poly.pdbx_strand_id
1 'polypeptide(L)'
;MARARSTSPSDSNSANIGFEQKLWLAADKLRSNMDAAEYKHVVLGLIFLKYISDSFEEHHAKLIAGEGEYTGANPEDPDEYRAENIFWVPPTARWTYLQNSAKQPTIGKTVD
;
A
#
# COMPACT_ATOMS: atom_id res chain seq x y z
N MET A 1 -3.87 -49.10 -25.45
CA MET A 1 -2.79 -48.12 -25.19
C MET A 1 -3.41 -46.74 -25.05
N ALA A 2 -3.65 -46.26 -23.82
CA ALA A 2 -4.18 -44.92 -23.57
C ALA A 2 -3.06 -44.04 -23.00
N ARG A 3 -2.70 -42.97 -23.71
CA ARG A 3 -1.65 -42.02 -23.32
C ARG A 3 -2.17 -41.12 -22.20
N ALA A 4 -1.50 -41.15 -21.04
CA ALA A 4 -1.71 -40.17 -19.98
C ALA A 4 -1.22 -38.79 -20.44
N ARG A 5 -2.10 -37.78 -20.39
CA ARG A 5 -1.77 -36.37 -20.65
C ARG A 5 -1.17 -35.78 -19.38
N SER A 6 0.12 -35.45 -19.41
CA SER A 6 0.78 -34.69 -18.36
C SER A 6 0.31 -33.24 -18.41
N THR A 7 -0.44 -32.80 -17.39
CA THR A 7 -0.74 -31.39 -17.17
C THR A 7 0.42 -30.76 -16.40
N SER A 8 1.19 -29.90 -17.06
CA SER A 8 2.15 -29.01 -16.40
C SER A 8 1.41 -27.90 -15.66
N PRO A 9 1.80 -27.53 -14.42
CA PRO A 9 1.26 -26.34 -13.78
C PRO A 9 1.92 -25.10 -14.41
N SER A 10 1.11 -24.21 -14.94
CA SER A 10 1.53 -22.90 -15.45
C SER A 10 1.58 -21.90 -14.30
N ASP A 11 2.72 -21.83 -13.60
CA ASP A 11 3.00 -20.76 -12.63
C ASP A 11 3.71 -19.60 -13.32
N SER A 12 2.91 -18.73 -13.94
CA SER A 12 3.38 -17.50 -14.55
C SER A 12 2.50 -16.34 -14.10
N ASN A 13 2.69 -15.84 -12.87
CA ASN A 13 2.14 -14.54 -12.47
C ASN A 13 2.80 -13.86 -11.26
N SER A 14 4.03 -14.22 -10.90
CA SER A 14 4.83 -13.41 -9.99
C SER A 14 6.17 -13.15 -10.64
N ALA A 15 6.39 -11.92 -11.11
CA ALA A 15 7.75 -11.43 -11.30
C ALA A 15 8.43 -11.63 -9.94
N ASN A 16 9.34 -12.59 -9.84
CA ASN A 16 10.09 -12.89 -8.62
C ASN A 16 11.22 -11.85 -8.58
N ILE A 17 10.91 -10.65 -8.07
CA ILE A 17 11.74 -9.44 -8.15
C ILE A 17 12.94 -9.53 -7.19
N GLY A 18 13.08 -10.63 -6.44
CA GLY A 18 14.28 -11.01 -5.69
C GLY A 18 14.37 -10.38 -4.30
N PHE A 19 13.31 -9.72 -3.83
CA PHE A 19 13.23 -9.09 -2.51
C PHE A 19 12.04 -9.58 -1.67
N GLU A 20 11.16 -10.40 -2.23
CA GLU A 20 10.00 -11.01 -1.55
C GLU A 20 10.46 -11.81 -0.33
N GLN A 21 11.52 -12.61 -0.48
CA GLN A 21 12.09 -13.38 0.63
C GLN A 21 12.64 -12.46 1.75
N LYS A 22 13.22 -11.31 1.40
CA LYS A 22 13.72 -10.34 2.39
C LYS A 22 12.56 -9.65 3.10
N LEU A 23 11.52 -9.25 2.37
CA LEU A 23 10.30 -8.69 2.94
C LEU A 23 9.57 -9.69 3.84
N TRP A 24 9.49 -10.95 3.40
CA TRP A 24 8.91 -12.05 4.17
C TRP A 24 9.67 -12.28 5.49
N LEU A 25 11.02 -12.36 5.43
CA LEU A 25 11.85 -12.53 6.62
C LEU A 25 11.77 -11.32 7.58
N ALA A 26 11.68 -10.10 7.05
CA ALA A 26 11.50 -8.91 7.86
C ALA A 26 10.12 -8.92 8.55
N ALA A 27 9.06 -9.27 7.82
CA ALA A 27 7.72 -9.39 8.35
C ALA A 27 7.62 -10.50 9.42
N ASP A 28 8.23 -11.67 9.19
CA ASP A 28 8.18 -12.78 10.15
C ASP A 28 8.91 -12.42 11.46
N LYS A 29 10.03 -11.68 11.39
CA LYS A 29 10.71 -11.15 12.58
C LYS A 29 9.86 -10.16 13.37
N LEU A 30 9.02 -9.37 12.70
CA LEU A 30 8.15 -8.38 13.33
C LEU A 30 6.86 -8.98 13.88
N ARG A 31 6.37 -10.09 13.32
CA ARG A 31 5.17 -10.81 13.78
C ARG A 31 5.30 -11.32 15.22
N SER A 32 6.52 -11.63 15.68
CA SER A 32 6.76 -12.19 17.02
C SER A 32 5.83 -13.39 17.30
N ASN A 33 5.19 -13.46 18.47
CA ASN A 33 4.25 -14.53 18.87
C ASN A 33 2.79 -14.32 18.39
N MET A 34 2.50 -13.36 17.50
CA MET A 34 1.13 -13.11 17.04
C MET A 34 0.65 -14.20 16.08
N ASP A 35 -0.58 -14.67 16.23
CA ASP A 35 -1.15 -15.66 15.33
C ASP A 35 -1.25 -15.11 13.90
N ALA A 36 -1.03 -15.97 12.91
CA ALA A 36 -1.06 -15.58 11.50
C ALA A 36 -2.43 -15.03 11.07
N ALA A 37 -3.52 -15.50 11.70
CA ALA A 37 -4.87 -15.02 11.40
C ALA A 37 -5.11 -13.57 11.86
N GLU A 38 -4.43 -13.11 12.91
CA GLU A 38 -4.52 -11.73 13.39
C GLU A 38 -3.51 -10.83 12.67
N TYR A 39 -2.28 -11.31 12.47
CA TYR A 39 -1.21 -10.57 11.82
C TYR A 39 -1.52 -10.18 10.37
N LYS A 40 -2.29 -11.00 9.64
CA LYS A 40 -2.70 -10.70 8.26
C LYS A 40 -3.46 -9.37 8.16
N HIS A 41 -4.29 -9.03 9.14
CA HIS A 41 -5.10 -7.81 9.10
C HIS A 41 -4.22 -6.57 9.25
N VAL A 42 -3.23 -6.63 10.13
CA VAL A 42 -2.26 -5.55 10.34
C VAL A 42 -1.40 -5.35 9.10
N VAL A 43 -0.81 -6.41 8.56
CA VAL A 43 0.09 -6.30 7.40
C VAL A 43 -0.66 -5.88 6.14
N LEU A 44 -1.79 -6.51 5.84
CA LEU A 44 -2.59 -6.15 4.66
C LEU A 44 -3.15 -4.74 4.79
N GLY A 45 -3.55 -4.32 6.00
CA GLY A 45 -3.97 -2.96 6.29
C GLY A 45 -2.85 -1.94 6.03
N LEU A 46 -1.62 -2.21 6.52
CA LEU A 46 -0.47 -1.33 6.29
C LEU A 46 -0.04 -1.26 4.82
N ILE A 47 -0.08 -2.38 4.09
CA ILE A 47 0.21 -2.39 2.65
C ILE A 47 -0.84 -1.58 1.89
N PHE A 48 -2.12 -1.78 2.22
CA PHE A 48 -3.21 -1.01 1.61
C PHE A 48 -3.07 0.48 1.90
N LEU A 49 -2.78 0.86 3.15
CA LEU A 49 -2.56 2.25 3.57
C LEU A 49 -1.37 2.88 2.84
N LYS A 50 -0.27 2.13 2.68
CA LYS A 50 0.87 2.58 1.88
C LYS A 50 0.48 2.82 0.42
N TYR A 51 -0.23 1.87 -0.17
CA TYR A 51 -0.69 1.98 -1.56
C TYR A 51 -1.56 3.22 -1.80
N ILE A 52 -2.60 3.42 -0.97
CA ILE A 52 -3.48 4.60 -1.14
C ILE A 52 -2.74 5.90 -0.87
N SER A 53 -1.79 5.92 0.08
CA SER A 53 -0.97 7.10 0.35
C SER A 53 -0.07 7.44 -0.83
N ASP A 54 0.53 6.44 -1.47
CA ASP A 54 1.40 6.66 -2.62
C ASP A 54 0.62 7.17 -3.84
N SER A 55 -0.54 6.57 -4.13
CA SER A 55 -1.43 7.06 -5.20
C SER A 55 -1.92 8.48 -4.92
N PHE A 56 -2.25 8.78 -3.66
CA PHE A 56 -2.64 10.13 -3.24
C PHE A 56 -1.49 11.13 -3.41
N GLU A 57 -0.28 10.82 -2.92
CA GLU A 57 0.88 11.72 -3.00
C GLU A 57 1.29 11.97 -4.46
N GLU A 58 1.23 10.96 -5.33
CA GLU A 58 1.51 11.12 -6.76
C GLU A 58 0.53 12.09 -7.43
N HIS A 59 -0.77 11.97 -7.12
CA HIS A 59 -1.79 12.86 -7.69
C HIS A 59 -1.78 14.25 -7.07
N HIS A 60 -1.59 14.34 -5.76
CA HIS A 60 -1.43 15.61 -5.04
C HIS A 60 -0.27 16.42 -5.62
N ALA A 61 0.85 15.78 -5.98
CA ALA A 61 1.96 16.43 -6.67
C ALA A 61 1.58 16.97 -8.05
N LYS A 62 0.74 16.26 -8.83
CA LYS A 62 0.23 16.72 -10.13
C LYS A 62 -0.69 17.93 -9.98
N LEU A 63 -1.59 17.89 -9.00
CA LEU A 63 -2.49 19.00 -8.68
C LEU A 63 -1.72 20.24 -8.21
N ILE A 64 -0.67 20.07 -7.40
CA ILE A 64 0.20 21.18 -6.98
C ILE A 64 0.97 21.77 -8.15
N ALA A 65 1.50 20.92 -9.05
CA ALA A 65 2.21 21.40 -10.23
C ALA A 65 1.31 22.28 -11.09
N GLY A 66 0.00 21.98 -11.12
CA GLY A 66 -1.01 22.84 -11.73
C GLY A 66 -0.81 23.00 -13.24
N GLU A 67 -0.27 21.95 -13.88
CA GLU A 67 0.02 21.92 -15.31
C GLU A 67 -1.13 21.25 -16.09
N GLY A 68 -1.44 21.78 -17.28
CA GLY A 68 -2.44 21.18 -18.18
C GLY A 68 -3.85 21.19 -17.59
N GLU A 69 -4.48 20.02 -17.53
CA GLU A 69 -5.86 19.84 -17.05
C GLU A 69 -6.04 20.18 -15.56
N TYR A 70 -4.95 20.23 -14.79
CA TYR A 70 -4.96 20.56 -13.36
C TYR A 70 -4.73 22.05 -13.07
N THR A 71 -4.74 22.91 -14.10
CA THR A 71 -4.54 24.36 -13.93
C THR A 71 -5.70 24.97 -13.12
N GLY A 72 -5.40 25.45 -11.91
CA GLY A 72 -6.41 26.00 -11.01
C GLY A 72 -7.18 24.96 -10.19
N ALA A 73 -6.78 23.68 -10.27
CA ALA A 73 -7.28 22.64 -9.38
C ALA A 73 -6.89 22.92 -7.93
N ASN A 74 -7.67 22.39 -6.98
CA ASN A 74 -7.39 22.53 -5.56
C ASN A 74 -6.83 21.22 -4.98
N PRO A 75 -5.53 21.13 -4.66
CA PRO A 75 -4.93 19.92 -4.08
C PRO A 75 -5.53 19.49 -2.73
N GLU A 76 -6.29 20.36 -2.06
CA GLU A 76 -6.96 20.02 -0.80
C GLU A 76 -8.48 19.80 -0.95
N ASP A 77 -8.95 19.66 -2.19
CA ASP A 77 -10.33 19.27 -2.50
C ASP A 77 -10.43 17.74 -2.75
N PRO A 78 -11.18 16.98 -1.93
CA PRO A 78 -11.38 15.55 -2.13
C PRO A 78 -11.96 15.14 -3.49
N ASP A 79 -12.71 16.03 -4.16
CA ASP A 79 -13.38 15.69 -5.42
C ASP A 79 -12.39 15.57 -6.60
N GLU A 80 -11.26 16.26 -6.53
CA GLU A 80 -10.15 16.16 -7.51
C GLU A 80 -9.49 14.76 -7.53
N TYR A 81 -9.66 14.01 -6.45
CA TYR A 81 -9.14 12.64 -6.30
C TYR A 81 -10.19 11.61 -6.69
N ARG A 82 -11.45 11.88 -6.36
CA ARG A 82 -12.57 10.98 -6.66
C ARG A 82 -12.74 10.79 -8.18
N ALA A 83 -12.50 11.85 -8.97
CA ALA A 83 -12.54 11.78 -10.43
C ALA A 83 -11.56 10.73 -11.02
N GLU A 84 -10.43 10.51 -10.35
CA GLU A 84 -9.36 9.60 -10.77
C GLU A 84 -9.41 8.25 -10.03
N ASN A 85 -10.49 7.98 -9.27
CA ASN A 85 -10.62 6.82 -8.38
C ASN A 85 -9.53 6.73 -7.30
N ILE A 86 -8.99 7.87 -6.89
CA ILE A 86 -7.98 7.97 -5.84
C ILE A 86 -8.69 8.29 -4.52
N PHE A 87 -8.33 7.58 -3.46
CA PHE A 87 -8.84 7.88 -2.13
C PHE A 87 -8.26 9.19 -1.63
N TRP A 88 -9.11 10.08 -1.13
CA TRP A 88 -8.65 11.25 -0.38
C TRP A 88 -8.02 10.79 0.93
N VAL A 89 -6.75 11.18 1.17
CA VAL A 89 -6.01 10.83 2.37
C VAL A 89 -5.80 12.08 3.23
N PRO A 90 -6.49 12.19 4.40
CA PRO A 90 -6.31 13.33 5.28
C PRO A 90 -4.87 13.43 5.81
N PRO A 91 -4.37 14.64 6.14
CA PRO A 91 -2.97 14.84 6.52
C PRO A 91 -2.44 13.93 7.64
N THR A 92 -3.29 13.58 8.62
CA THR A 92 -2.95 12.68 9.73
C THR A 92 -2.84 11.21 9.33
N ALA A 93 -3.41 10.83 8.18
CA ALA A 93 -3.39 9.46 7.65
C ALA A 93 -2.35 9.27 6.52
N ARG A 94 -1.71 10.35 6.06
CA ARG A 94 -0.67 10.27 5.03
C ARG A 94 0.52 9.46 5.54
N TRP A 95 1.08 8.61 4.68
CA TRP A 95 2.20 7.74 5.03
C TRP A 95 3.36 8.49 5.72
N THR A 96 3.69 9.68 5.23
CA THR A 96 4.74 10.53 5.80
C THR A 96 4.48 10.87 7.28
N TYR A 97 3.24 11.17 7.67
CA TYR A 97 2.87 11.47 9.06
C TYR A 97 3.04 10.23 9.96
N LEU A 98 2.59 9.08 9.48
CA LEU A 98 2.67 7.81 10.19
C LEU A 98 4.12 7.33 10.33
N GLN A 99 4.91 7.47 9.27
CA GLN A 99 6.34 7.13 9.27
C GLN A 99 7.13 7.99 10.27
N ASN A 100 6.85 9.30 10.32
CA ASN A 100 7.46 10.19 11.31
C ASN A 100 7.08 9.83 12.75
N SER A 101 5.87 9.29 12.94
CA SER A 101 5.36 8.84 14.24
C SER A 101 5.71 7.38 14.56
N ALA A 102 6.35 6.64 13.64
CA ALA A 102 6.52 5.19 13.74
C ALA A 102 7.37 4.72 14.94
N LYS A 103 8.24 5.59 15.48
CA LYS A 103 9.06 5.29 16.66
C LYS A 103 8.29 5.50 17.98
N GLN A 104 7.11 6.09 17.93
CA GLN A 104 6.34 6.37 19.13
C GLN A 104 5.66 5.08 19.63
N PRO A 105 5.61 4.85 20.96
CA PRO A 105 4.90 3.70 21.54
C PRO A 105 3.40 3.68 21.19
N THR A 106 2.85 4.84 20.82
CA THR A 106 1.44 5.05 20.50
C THR A 106 1.08 4.78 19.04
N ILE A 107 2.03 4.42 18.17
CA ILE A 107 1.79 4.25 16.72
C ILE A 107 0.64 3.30 16.42
N GLY A 108 0.46 2.24 17.21
CA GLY A 108 -0.67 1.32 17.05
C GLY A 108 -2.03 2.01 17.17
N LYS A 109 -2.17 3.02 18.05
CA LYS A 109 -3.39 3.83 18.19
C LYS A 109 -3.52 4.94 17.15
N THR A 110 -2.43 5.29 16.49
CA THR A 110 -2.42 6.29 15.43
C THR A 110 -2.81 5.68 14.08
N VAL A 111 -2.56 4.39 13.92
CA VAL A 111 -2.89 3.61 12.71
C VAL A 111 -4.28 2.97 12.81
N ASP A 112 -4.74 2.65 14.02
CA ASP A 112 -6.12 2.20 14.33
C ASP A 112 -7.14 3.34 14.17
#